data_AF-A0A847NFY3-F1
#
_entry.id   AF-A0A847NFY3-F1
#
_cell.length_a   1.000
_cell.length_b   1.000
_cell.length_c   1.000
_cell.angle_alpha   90.00
_cell.angle_beta   90.00
_cell.angle_gamma   90.00
#
_symmetry.space_group_name_H-M   'P 1'
#
loop_
_entity.id
_entity.type
_entity.pdbx_description
1 polymer ?
#
loop_
_entity_poly.entity_id
_entity_poly.type
_entity_poly.pdbx_seq_one_letter_code
_entity_poly.pdbx_strand_id
1 'polypeptide(L)'
;MYVVAEYLFLENFLINFAILNITRIITRTNSSKKRILVASFLAALYPFTLFIPSLLFFTNFFMKILISIIIVKLAFNSKSLELYIKQLIGFYIVSFIFAGASIGIYYFTQN
;
A
#
# COMPACT_ATOMS: atom_id res chain seq x y z
N MET A 1 -9.46 -5.74 22.07
CA MET A 1 -8.99 -6.25 20.77
C MET A 1 -9.75 -5.65 19.58
N TYR A 2 -11.08 -5.45 19.66
CA TYR A 2 -11.90 -4.84 18.58
C TYR A 2 -11.47 -3.42 18.17
N VAL A 3 -11.20 -2.52 19.13
CA VAL A 3 -10.79 -1.12 18.85
C VAL A 3 -9.45 -1.03 18.08
N VAL A 4 -8.57 -2.02 18.23
CA VAL A 4 -7.26 -2.03 17.57
C VAL A 4 -7.38 -2.44 16.10
N ALA A 5 -8.26 -3.40 15.80
CA ALA A 5 -8.46 -3.89 14.44
C ALA A 5 -9.08 -2.83 13.52
N GLU A 6 -10.09 -2.12 14.00
CA GLU A 6 -10.78 -1.06 13.25
C GLU A 6 -9.81 0.09 12.93
N TYR A 7 -9.04 0.53 13.92
CA TYR A 7 -8.03 1.58 13.74
C TYR A 7 -6.93 1.14 12.77
N LEU A 8 -6.40 -0.08 12.94
CA LEU A 8 -5.37 -0.64 12.06
C LEU A 8 -5.86 -0.70 10.61
N PHE A 9 -7.09 -1.17 10.40
CA PHE A 9 -7.70 -1.22 9.08
C PHE A 9 -7.84 0.18 8.48
N LEU A 10 -8.41 1.12 9.22
CA LEU A 10 -8.68 2.47 8.73
C LEU A 10 -7.38 3.22 8.41
N GLU A 11 -6.38 3.14 9.29
CA GLU A 11 -5.06 3.74 9.08
C GLU A 11 -4.40 3.18 7.82
N ASN A 12 -4.34 1.85 7.68
CA ASN A 12 -3.76 1.23 6.49
C ASN A 12 -4.56 1.53 5.22
N PHE A 13 -5.89 1.63 5.31
CA PHE A 13 -6.72 2.00 4.18
C PHE A 13 -6.42 3.41 3.69
N LEU A 14 -6.38 4.39 4.60
CA LEU A 14 -6.10 5.79 4.28
C LEU A 14 -4.69 5.97 3.72
N ILE A 15 -3.68 5.34 4.33
CA ILE A 15 -2.29 5.39 3.87
C ILE A 15 -2.16 4.75 2.48
N ASN A 16 -2.67 3.53 2.29
CA ASN A 16 -2.60 2.88 0.97
C ASN A 16 -3.40 3.63 -0.10
N PHE A 17 -4.51 4.27 0.26
CA PHE A 17 -5.26 5.15 -0.63
C PHE A 17 -4.44 6.37 -1.04
N ALA A 18 -3.77 7.04 -0.09
CA ALA A 18 -2.89 8.16 -0.39
C ALA A 18 -1.71 7.73 -1.28
N ILE A 19 -1.03 6.63 -0.94
CA ILE A 19 0.08 6.07 -1.71
C ILE A 19 -0.34 5.83 -3.15
N LEU A 20 -1.41 5.06 -3.38
CA LEU A 20 -1.86 4.72 -4.73
C LEU A 20 -2.35 5.95 -5.53
N ASN A 21 -2.99 6.94 -4.88
CA ASN A 21 -3.36 8.19 -5.56
C ASN A 21 -2.14 9.02 -5.95
N ILE A 22 -1.13 9.12 -5.09
CA ILE A 22 0.10 9.86 -5.41
C ILE A 22 0.89 9.13 -6.50
N THR A 23 1.01 7.80 -6.43
CA THR A 23 1.60 6.99 -7.51
C THR A 23 0.87 7.21 -8.83
N ARG A 24 -0.47 7.31 -8.83
CA ARG A 24 -1.25 7.67 -10.03
C ARG A 24 -0.80 8.99 -10.63
N ILE A 25 -0.65 10.02 -9.79
CA ILE A 25 -0.30 11.38 -10.18
C ILE A 25 1.13 11.41 -10.75
N ILE A 26 2.10 10.83 -10.03
CA ILE A 26 3.52 10.81 -10.44
C ILE A 26 3.70 10.05 -11.76
N THR A 27 3.02 8.92 -11.93
CA THR A 27 3.10 8.12 -13.16
C THR A 27 2.21 8.62 -14.29
N ARG A 28 1.45 9.71 -14.06
CA ARG A 28 0.48 10.28 -15.02
C ARG A 28 -0.47 9.23 -15.59
N THR A 29 -0.87 8.27 -14.77
CA THR A 29 -1.72 7.16 -15.19
C THR A 29 -3.19 7.53 -15.03
N ASN A 30 -4.00 7.34 -16.08
CA ASN A 30 -5.45 7.41 -15.95
C ASN A 30 -5.97 6.11 -15.31
N SER A 31 -6.17 6.13 -13.99
CA SER A 31 -6.87 5.07 -13.27
C SER A 31 -8.13 5.58 -12.58
N SER A 32 -9.18 4.78 -12.65
CA SER A 32 -10.46 5.04 -12.00
C SER A 32 -10.29 5.11 -10.49
N LYS A 33 -10.86 6.14 -9.85
CA LYS A 33 -10.89 6.27 -8.38
C LYS A 33 -11.48 5.03 -7.69
N LYS A 34 -12.42 4.33 -8.35
CA LYS A 34 -13.02 3.09 -7.84
C LYS A 34 -11.98 1.95 -7.74
N ARG A 35 -11.09 1.82 -8.74
CA ARG A 35 -10.04 0.78 -8.74
C ARG A 35 -9.03 1.03 -7.63
N ILE A 36 -8.65 2.30 -7.43
CA ILE A 36 -7.77 2.69 -6.32
C ILE A 36 -8.44 2.37 -4.99
N LEU A 37 -9.72 2.74 -4.82
CA LEU A 37 -10.46 2.46 -3.58
C LEU A 37 -10.50 0.95 -3.25
N VAL A 38 -10.80 0.10 -4.23
CA VAL A 38 -10.80 -1.35 -4.04
C VAL A 38 -9.39 -1.90 -3.75
N ALA A 39 -8.37 -1.42 -4.47
CA ALA A 39 -6.99 -1.85 -4.24
C ALA A 39 -6.49 -1.44 -2.85
N SER A 40 -6.81 -0.23 -2.39
CA SER A 40 -6.48 0.24 -1.03
C SER A 40 -7.21 -0.56 0.05
N PHE A 41 -8.47 -0.93 -0.19
CA PHE A 41 -9.23 -1.80 0.71
C PHE A 41 -8.54 -3.16 0.87
N LEU A 42 -8.16 -3.80 -0.24
CA LEU A 42 -7.42 -5.07 -0.21
C LEU A 42 -6.05 -4.94 0.44
N ALA A 43 -5.33 -3.85 0.17
CA ALA A 43 -4.05 -3.57 0.80
C ALA A 43 -4.18 -3.40 2.33
N ALA A 44 -5.27 -2.78 2.80
CA ALA A 44 -5.53 -2.59 4.23
C ALA A 44 -5.82 -3.89 4.99
N LEU A 45 -6.17 -4.97 4.28
CA LEU A 45 -6.34 -6.30 4.87
C LEU A 45 -4.99 -7.01 5.09
N TYR A 46 -3.92 -6.60 4.39
CA TYR A 46 -2.63 -7.29 4.46
C TYR A 46 -2.04 -7.36 5.88
N PRO A 47 -2.04 -6.30 6.70
CA PRO A 47 -1.53 -6.36 8.08
C PRO A 47 -2.26 -7.40 8.96
N PHE A 48 -3.50 -7.77 8.63
CA PHE A 48 -4.24 -8.77 9.40
C PHE A 48 -3.62 -10.17 9.33
N THR A 49 -2.81 -10.45 8.31
CA THR A 49 -2.05 -11.70 8.19
C THR A 49 -1.12 -11.94 9.38
N LEU A 50 -0.71 -10.90 10.10
CA LEU A 50 0.12 -11.00 11.30
C LEU A 50 -0.62 -11.64 12.50
N PHE A 51 -1.95 -11.55 12.54
CA PHE A 51 -2.75 -12.10 13.64
C PHE A 51 -3.18 -13.55 13.41
N ILE A 52 -2.93 -14.11 12.23
CA ILE A 52 -3.36 -15.45 11.84
C ILE A 52 -2.10 -16.30 11.59
N PRO A 53 -1.73 -17.24 12.49
CA PRO A 53 -0.48 -18.00 12.39
C PRO A 53 -0.29 -18.73 11.06
N SER A 54 -1.37 -19.26 10.48
CA SER A 54 -1.33 -19.94 9.18
C SER A 54 -1.04 -19.02 8.00
N LEU A 55 -1.19 -17.70 8.15
CA LEU A 55 -0.94 -16.69 7.13
C LEU A 55 0.39 -15.97 7.31
N LEU A 56 1.17 -16.28 8.35
CA LEU A 56 2.47 -15.64 8.59
C LEU A 56 3.45 -15.82 7.43
N PHE A 57 3.31 -16.86 6.60
CA PHE A 57 4.14 -17.01 5.41
C PHE A 57 4.02 -15.82 4.43
N PHE A 58 2.89 -15.09 4.45
CA PHE A 58 2.69 -13.88 3.65
C PHE A 58 3.56 -12.69 4.09
N THR A 59 4.19 -12.75 5.26
CA THR A 59 5.10 -11.71 5.76
C THR A 59 6.53 -11.87 5.26
N ASN A 60 6.83 -12.99 4.60
CA ASN A 60 8.14 -13.23 3.99
C ASN A 60 8.46 -12.19 2.91
N PHE A 61 9.75 -11.90 2.73
CA PHE A 61 10.21 -10.88 1.79
C PHE A 61 9.66 -11.09 0.36
N PHE A 62 9.72 -12.32 -0.16
CA PHE A 62 9.18 -12.64 -1.49
C PHE A 62 7.66 -12.47 -1.58
N MET A 63 6.92 -12.82 -0.54
CA MET A 63 5.46 -12.67 -0.51
C MET A 63 5.04 -11.20 -0.45
N LYS A 64 5.78 -10.35 0.27
CA LYS A 64 5.58 -8.90 0.26
C LYS A 64 5.68 -8.33 -1.16
N ILE A 65 6.65 -8.78 -1.94
CA ILE A 65 6.83 -8.35 -3.33
C ILE A 65 5.66 -8.86 -4.20
N LEU A 66 5.25 -10.12 -4.06
CA LEU A 66 4.12 -10.65 -4.83
C LEU A 66 2.81 -9.91 -4.52
N ILE A 67 2.56 -9.57 -3.26
CA ILE A 67 1.36 -8.83 -2.85
C ILE A 67 1.39 -7.41 -3.40
N SER A 68 2.54 -6.72 -3.40
CA SER A 68 2.63 -5.38 -3.99
C SER A 68 2.34 -5.40 -5.48
N ILE A 69 2.84 -6.40 -6.21
CA ILE A 69 2.54 -6.65 -7.63
C ILE A 69 1.02 -6.77 -7.80
N ILE A 70 0.35 -7.61 -7.01
CA ILE A 70 -1.10 -7.78 -7.11
C ILE A 70 -1.84 -6.46 -6.83
N ILE A 71 -1.50 -5.74 -5.76
CA ILE A 71 -2.14 -4.46 -5.38
C ILE A 71 -2.01 -3.42 -6.51
N VAL A 72 -0.79 -3.23 -7.02
CA VAL A 72 -0.53 -2.26 -8.10
C VAL A 72 -1.26 -2.65 -9.38
N LYS A 73 -1.31 -3.95 -9.71
CA LYS A 73 -2.03 -4.44 -10.89
C LYS A 73 -3.55 -4.22 -10.78
N LEU A 74 -4.11 -4.37 -9.59
CA LEU A 74 -5.53 -4.08 -9.34
C LEU A 74 -5.79 -2.56 -9.44
N ALA A 75 -4.91 -1.75 -8.83
CA ALA A 75 -5.02 -0.30 -8.79
C ALA A 75 -4.91 0.37 -10.16
N PHE A 76 -4.06 -0.13 -11.06
CA PHE A 76 -3.75 0.53 -12.33
C PHE A 76 -4.04 -0.35 -13.55
N ASN A 77 -4.68 0.25 -14.57
CA ASN A 77 -4.88 -0.41 -15.86
C ASN A 77 -3.70 -0.11 -16.79
N SER A 78 -2.52 -0.66 -16.47
CA SER A 78 -1.28 -0.42 -17.22
C SER A 78 -1.38 -0.99 -18.63
N LYS A 79 -1.20 -0.14 -19.64
CA LYS A 79 -1.26 -0.51 -21.07
C LYS A 79 -0.02 -1.26 -21.56
N SER A 80 1.10 -1.14 -20.84
CA SER A 80 2.38 -1.79 -21.17
C SER A 80 3.10 -2.23 -19.89
N LEU A 81 4.02 -3.20 -20.04
CA LEU A 81 4.87 -3.67 -18.95
C LEU A 81 5.78 -2.55 -18.41
N GLU A 82 6.30 -1.70 -19.29
CA GLU A 82 7.12 -0.56 -18.90
C GLU A 82 6.36 0.40 -17.97
N LEU A 83 5.11 0.73 -18.31
CA LEU A 83 4.26 1.58 -17.48
C LEU A 83 3.94 0.91 -16.13
N TYR A 84 3.74 -0.41 -16.13
CA TYR A 84 3.51 -1.18 -14.92
C TYR A 84 4.72 -1.17 -13.98
N ILE A 85 5.94 -1.32 -14.52
CA ILE A 85 7.17 -1.21 -13.74
C ILE A 85 7.32 0.21 -13.17
N LYS A 86 7.04 1.25 -13.95
CA LYS A 86 7.03 2.64 -13.45
C LYS A 86 6.04 2.84 -12.29
N GLN A 87 4.87 2.21 -12.35
CA GLN A 87 3.87 2.24 -11.27
C GLN A 87 4.32 1.47 -10.03
N LEU A 88 4.96 0.31 -10.19
CA LEU A 88 5.54 -0.42 -9.06
C LEU A 88 6.63 0.38 -8.37
N ILE A 89 7.57 0.95 -9.12
CA ILE A 89 8.64 1.79 -8.59
C ILE A 89 8.03 3.02 -7.89
N GLY A 90 7.07 3.69 -8.53
CA GLY A 90 6.36 4.82 -7.93
C GLY A 90 5.62 4.46 -6.64
N PHE A 91 5.01 3.27 -6.56
CA PHE A 91 4.39 2.76 -5.34
C PHE A 91 5.40 2.60 -4.21
N TYR A 92 6.56 1.98 -4.48
CA TYR A 92 7.61 1.80 -3.48
C TYR A 92 8.23 3.12 -3.01
N ILE A 93 8.52 4.05 -3.94
CA ILE A 93 9.07 5.37 -3.60
C ILE A 93 8.12 6.12 -2.66
N VAL A 94 6.83 6.19 -3.01
CA VAL A 94 5.84 6.88 -2.19
C VAL A 94 5.67 6.18 -0.85
N SER A 95 5.65 4.84 -0.82
CA SER A 95 5.59 4.08 0.43
C SER A 95 6.77 4.38 1.34
N PHE A 96 7.98 4.49 0.77
CA PHE A 96 9.19 4.84 1.51
C PHE A 96 9.12 6.27 2.07
N ILE A 97 8.59 7.23 1.30
CA ILE A 97 8.35 8.61 1.78
C ILE A 97 7.40 8.60 2.98
N PHE A 98 6.28 7.87 2.91
CA PHE A 98 5.35 7.75 4.04
C PHE A 98 6.02 7.12 5.26
N ALA A 99 6.76 6.03 5.09
CA ALA A 99 7.48 5.39 6.18
C ALA A 99 8.49 6.35 6.84
N GLY A 100 9.28 7.06 6.01
CA GLY A 100 10.24 8.06 6.49
C GLY A 100 9.56 9.24 7.19
N ALA A 101 8.45 9.74 6.66
CA ALA A 101 7.67 10.81 7.29
C ALA A 101 7.08 10.38 8.63
N SER A 102 6.51 9.18 8.71
CA SER A 102 5.98 8.63 9.97
C SER A 102 7.09 8.49 11.03
N ILE A 103 8.26 7.98 10.66
CA ILE A 103 9.42 7.87 11.55
C ILE A 103 9.89 9.27 11.98
N GLY A 104 9.99 10.23 11.06
CA GLY A 104 10.40 11.60 11.37
C GLY A 104 9.47 12.30 12.34
N ILE A 105 8.15 12.19 12.12
CA ILE A 105 7.12 12.75 13.03
C ILE A 105 7.22 12.10 14.40
N TYR A 106 7.39 10.77 14.45
CA TYR A 106 7.53 10.02 15.70
C TYR A 106 8.70 10.56 16.53
N TYR A 107 9.90 10.67 15.96
CA TYR A 107 11.06 11.19 16.69
C TYR A 107 10.94 12.68 17.05
N PHE A 108 10.30 13.49 16.20
CA PHE A 108 10.11 14.92 16.49
C PHE A 108 9.13 15.16 17.64
N THR A 109 8.13 14.29 17.79
CA THR A 109 7.07 14.41 18.80
C THR A 109 7.41 13.68 20.10
N GLN A 110 8.35 12.72 20.06
CA GLN A 110 8.82 11.99 21.23
C GLN A 110 9.96 12.71 21.99
N ASN A 111 10.44 13.82 21.45
CA ASN A 111 11.25 14.81 22.16
C ASN A 111 10.37 15.80 22.93
#